data_AF-A0A3L6TGL9-F1
#
_entry.id   AF-A0A3L6TGL9-F1
#
_cell.length_a   1.000
_cell.length_b   1.000
_cell.length_c   1.000
_cell.angle_alpha   90.00
_cell.angle_beta   90.00
_cell.angle_gamma   90.00
#
_symmetry.space_group_name_H-M   'P 1'
#
loop_
_entity.id
_entity.type
_entity.pdbx_description
1 polymer ?
#
loop_
_entity_poly.entity_id
_entity_poly.type
_entity_poly.pdbx_seq_one_letter_code
_entity_poly.pdbx_strand_id
1 'polypeptide(L)'
;MAGEEAERLAAAAAWGEAEEGEGKAGVKKRKRYGLVEYRALPGYLRDNEYIHRHYRCEWPLPQVLLSAFSIHNETLNVWTHLIGFFIFLALTIYTATQVPNVVDIQSLQHLPDVLRNADIHEIQAELLSCLPSLPHLSDLQKLKDELKSSWNSMEVLPSLSRWHLLELLSNCLPQRFSHTNETSLSVLQSMKEEIANMIAPQLVRPIARWPFYAFLGGAMFCLLASSTCHLLSCHSRRLAYIMLRLDYAGIAALIATSFYPPVYYSFMCYPFFCNLYLSFITILGVATIAFSLLPVFQNPEFRTIRACLFFGMGASGVIPVLHKLVLFWHQPEALHTTGYEVLMGLFYGLGALVYATRVPERWMPGKFDIAGHSHQVFHVLVVAGAYTHYHAGLLYLKWRDLQGC
;
A
#
# COMPACT_ATOMS: atom_id res chain seq x y z
N MET A 1 -57.14 -25.05 71.75
CA MET A 1 -57.01 -26.10 70.72
C MET A 1 -57.15 -25.61 69.28
N ALA A 2 -57.68 -24.40 69.00
CA ALA A 2 -57.78 -23.88 67.62
C ALA A 2 -56.57 -23.06 67.13
N GLY A 3 -55.60 -22.72 67.99
CA GLY A 3 -54.41 -21.94 67.62
C GLY A 3 -53.21 -22.78 67.16
N GLU A 4 -53.01 -23.95 67.77
CA GLU A 4 -51.87 -24.85 67.50
C GLU A 4 -52.00 -25.61 66.16
N GLU A 5 -53.25 -25.82 65.71
CA GLU A 5 -53.55 -26.46 64.42
C GLU A 5 -53.34 -25.50 63.24
N ALA A 6 -53.62 -24.20 63.43
CA ALA A 6 -53.35 -23.16 62.44
C ALA A 6 -51.85 -22.93 62.22
N GLU A 7 -51.04 -23.02 63.29
CA GLU A 7 -49.58 -22.85 63.23
C GLU A 7 -48.89 -24.05 62.56
N ARG A 8 -49.41 -25.27 62.78
CA ARG A 8 -48.94 -26.50 62.09
C ARG A 8 -49.28 -26.52 60.61
N LEU A 9 -50.46 -26.02 60.22
CA LEU A 9 -50.86 -25.91 58.81
C LEU A 9 -50.06 -24.81 58.08
N ALA A 10 -49.73 -23.70 58.75
CA ALA A 10 -48.85 -22.67 58.21
C ALA A 10 -47.40 -23.15 58.04
N ALA A 11 -46.88 -23.94 58.99
CA ALA A 11 -45.54 -24.53 58.89
C ALA A 11 -45.43 -25.62 57.80
N ALA A 12 -46.49 -26.42 57.60
CA ALA A 12 -46.56 -27.41 56.52
C ALA A 12 -46.68 -26.76 55.14
N ALA A 13 -47.40 -25.64 55.01
CA ALA A 13 -47.45 -24.85 53.78
C ALA A 13 -46.09 -24.19 53.46
N ALA A 14 -45.38 -23.69 54.47
CA ALA A 14 -44.05 -23.10 54.32
C ALA A 14 -42.96 -24.13 53.96
N TRP A 15 -43.09 -25.39 54.39
CA TRP A 15 -42.19 -26.48 53.98
C TRP A 15 -42.51 -27.01 52.56
N GLY A 16 -43.78 -26.99 52.14
CA GLY A 16 -44.17 -27.35 50.77
C GLY A 16 -43.70 -26.35 49.71
N GLU A 17 -43.67 -25.04 50.05
CA GLU A 17 -43.17 -24.00 49.14
C GLU A 17 -41.64 -23.93 49.05
N ALA A 18 -40.90 -24.49 50.03
CA ALA A 18 -39.44 -24.46 50.05
C ALA A 18 -38.80 -25.58 49.20
N GLU A 19 -39.45 -26.72 48.99
CA GLU A 19 -38.91 -27.84 48.18
C GLU A 19 -39.30 -27.81 46.68
N GLU A 20 -40.25 -26.97 46.25
CA GLU A 20 -40.66 -26.91 44.83
C GLU A 20 -39.84 -25.94 43.96
N GLY A 21 -38.82 -25.27 44.54
CA GLY A 21 -37.98 -24.28 43.85
C GLY A 21 -36.58 -24.73 43.45
N GLU A 22 -36.04 -25.80 44.05
CA GLU A 22 -34.67 -26.29 43.82
C GLU A 22 -34.65 -27.46 42.82
N GLY A 23 -35.15 -27.21 41.61
CA GLY A 23 -35.34 -28.29 40.63
C GLY A 23 -35.42 -27.84 39.19
N LYS A 24 -34.83 -26.69 38.82
CA LYS A 24 -34.61 -26.34 37.42
C LYS A 24 -33.17 -25.93 37.24
N ALA A 25 -32.31 -26.94 36.99
CA ALA A 25 -31.10 -26.75 36.23
C ALA A 25 -31.49 -26.01 34.94
N GLY A 26 -31.31 -24.68 34.99
CA GLY A 26 -31.69 -23.80 33.90
C GLY A 26 -30.86 -24.20 32.71
N VAL A 27 -31.48 -24.91 31.76
CA VAL A 27 -31.05 -24.88 30.37
C VAL A 27 -30.91 -23.40 30.06
N LYS A 28 -29.69 -22.88 30.04
CA LYS A 28 -29.40 -21.51 29.59
C LYS A 28 -29.99 -21.46 28.18
N LYS A 29 -31.22 -20.95 28.04
CA LYS A 29 -31.83 -20.66 26.74
C LYS A 29 -30.80 -19.78 26.04
N ARG A 30 -30.11 -20.36 25.06
CA ARG A 30 -29.12 -19.67 24.25
C ARG A 30 -29.86 -18.48 23.66
N LYS A 31 -29.61 -17.26 24.17
CA LYS A 31 -30.28 -16.04 23.68
C LYS A 31 -30.10 -16.06 22.17
N ARG A 32 -31.19 -16.15 21.42
CA ARG A 32 -31.16 -16.16 19.96
C ARG A 32 -31.01 -14.71 19.54
N TYR A 33 -29.80 -14.32 19.20
CA TYR A 33 -29.49 -12.98 18.72
C TYR A 33 -30.05 -12.85 17.30
N GLY A 34 -31.25 -12.28 17.19
CA GLY A 34 -31.94 -12.05 15.92
C GLY A 34 -31.45 -10.78 15.24
N LEU A 35 -31.72 -10.68 13.95
CA LEU A 35 -31.60 -9.43 13.21
C LEU A 35 -32.77 -8.52 13.56
N VAL A 36 -32.52 -7.21 13.62
CA VAL A 36 -33.50 -6.20 14.02
C VAL A 36 -33.80 -5.22 12.88
N GLU A 37 -34.92 -4.52 13.00
CA GLU A 37 -35.29 -3.43 12.10
C GLU A 37 -34.64 -2.11 12.53
N TYR A 38 -34.46 -1.17 11.59
CA TYR A 38 -33.85 0.14 11.80
C TYR A 38 -34.44 0.92 12.98
N ARG A 39 -35.76 0.85 13.15
CA ARG A 39 -36.49 1.55 14.23
C ARG A 39 -36.17 1.02 15.63
N ALA A 40 -35.71 -0.23 15.72
CA ALA A 40 -35.33 -0.87 16.99
C ALA A 40 -33.86 -0.60 17.37
N LEU A 41 -33.06 -0.01 16.46
CA LEU A 41 -31.67 0.28 16.75
C LEU A 41 -31.51 1.40 17.78
N PRO A 42 -30.47 1.36 18.63
CA PRO A 42 -30.05 2.50 19.41
C PRO A 42 -29.52 3.62 18.50
N GLY A 43 -29.62 4.87 18.95
CA GLY A 43 -29.30 6.04 18.12
C GLY A 43 -27.87 6.04 17.53
N TYR A 44 -26.90 5.41 18.19
CA TYR A 44 -25.52 5.33 17.72
C TYR A 44 -25.30 4.35 16.55
N LEU A 45 -26.26 3.47 16.24
CA LEU A 45 -26.23 2.54 15.09
C LEU A 45 -27.15 2.99 13.93
N ARG A 46 -27.94 4.06 14.12
CA ARG A 46 -28.86 4.59 13.10
C ARG A 46 -28.13 5.53 12.14
N ASP A 47 -27.50 4.99 11.11
CA ASP A 47 -26.77 5.79 10.12
C ASP A 47 -27.57 6.09 8.84
N ASN A 48 -28.26 5.09 8.29
CA ASN A 48 -28.96 5.20 7.00
C ASN A 48 -30.44 4.78 7.13
N GLU A 49 -31.35 5.75 7.09
CA GLU A 49 -32.79 5.54 7.23
C GLU A 49 -33.45 4.77 6.07
N TYR A 50 -32.78 4.61 4.93
CA TYR A 50 -33.32 3.89 3.76
C TYR A 50 -33.11 2.37 3.82
N ILE A 51 -32.28 1.91 4.75
CA ILE A 51 -32.05 0.49 5.02
C ILE A 51 -32.92 0.09 6.21
N HIS A 52 -33.88 -0.81 5.99
CA HIS A 52 -34.97 -1.02 6.95
C HIS A 52 -34.74 -2.21 7.87
N ARG A 53 -34.09 -3.28 7.39
CA ARG A 53 -34.00 -4.57 8.08
C ARG A 53 -32.58 -5.12 8.10
N HIS A 54 -32.44 -6.28 8.75
CA HIS A 54 -31.23 -7.11 8.76
C HIS A 54 -30.05 -6.55 9.58
N TYR A 55 -30.33 -5.74 10.59
CA TYR A 55 -29.28 -5.21 11.45
C TYR A 55 -28.89 -6.15 12.58
N ARG A 56 -27.59 -6.17 12.90
CA ARG A 56 -27.06 -6.77 14.13
C ARG A 56 -27.05 -5.70 15.22
N CYS A 57 -27.48 -6.04 16.44
CA CYS A 57 -27.59 -5.07 17.53
C CYS A 57 -27.17 -5.71 18.87
N GLU A 58 -26.06 -5.23 19.42
CA GLU A 58 -25.52 -5.61 20.74
C GLU A 58 -25.25 -7.12 20.88
N TRP A 59 -24.72 -7.72 19.80
CA TRP A 59 -24.33 -9.13 19.78
C TRP A 59 -23.01 -9.34 20.54
N PRO A 60 -22.85 -10.42 21.32
CA PRO A 60 -21.58 -10.82 21.93
C PRO A 60 -20.46 -11.07 20.91
N LEU A 61 -19.22 -10.74 21.26
CA LEU A 61 -18.04 -10.86 20.38
C LEU A 61 -17.94 -12.20 19.62
N PRO A 62 -18.12 -13.38 20.24
CA PRO A 62 -18.03 -14.63 19.49
C PRO A 62 -19.07 -14.74 18.37
N GLN A 63 -20.29 -14.24 18.60
CA GLN A 63 -21.33 -14.25 17.57
C GLN A 63 -21.11 -13.15 16.53
N VAL A 64 -20.52 -12.03 16.92
CA VAL A 64 -20.11 -10.97 15.97
C VAL A 64 -19.03 -11.51 15.02
N LEU A 65 -18.02 -12.20 15.53
CA LEU A 65 -16.98 -12.80 14.68
C LEU A 65 -17.57 -13.87 13.75
N LEU A 66 -18.41 -14.77 14.28
CA LEU A 66 -19.11 -15.78 13.47
C LEU A 66 -20.08 -15.16 12.45
N SER A 67 -20.58 -13.94 12.71
CA SER A 67 -21.50 -13.28 11.80
C SER A 67 -20.88 -12.91 10.45
N ALA A 68 -19.55 -12.90 10.33
CA ALA A 68 -18.86 -12.79 9.05
C ALA A 68 -19.34 -13.86 8.03
N PHE A 69 -19.80 -15.02 8.51
CA PHE A 69 -20.33 -16.10 7.69
C PHE A 69 -21.86 -16.14 7.66
N SER A 70 -22.52 -15.03 8.01
CA SER A 70 -23.99 -14.89 8.02
C SER A 70 -24.44 -13.70 7.18
N ILE A 71 -25.71 -13.71 6.77
CA ILE A 71 -26.31 -12.66 5.94
C ILE A 71 -26.95 -11.60 6.84
N HIS A 72 -26.50 -10.36 6.67
CA HIS A 72 -26.99 -9.16 7.33
C HIS A 72 -26.64 -7.92 6.49
N ASN A 73 -27.13 -6.75 6.89
CA ASN A 73 -26.93 -5.51 6.13
C ASN A 73 -25.45 -5.14 5.92
N GLU A 74 -24.57 -5.52 6.85
CA GLU A 74 -23.12 -5.26 6.76
C GLU A 74 -22.31 -6.33 6.00
N THR A 75 -22.92 -7.42 5.51
CA THR A 75 -22.16 -8.59 5.02
C THR A 75 -21.23 -8.21 3.89
N LEU A 76 -21.73 -7.49 2.88
CA LEU A 76 -20.89 -7.07 1.76
C LEU A 76 -19.95 -5.93 2.14
N ASN A 77 -20.28 -5.05 3.10
CA ASN A 77 -19.34 -4.04 3.59
C ASN A 77 -18.09 -4.71 4.19
N VAL A 78 -18.28 -5.77 4.97
CA VAL A 78 -17.17 -6.58 5.53
C VAL A 78 -16.40 -7.28 4.41
N TRP A 79 -17.07 -8.06 3.57
CA TRP A 79 -16.38 -8.92 2.60
C TRP A 79 -15.69 -8.17 1.47
N THR A 80 -16.26 -7.07 0.97
CA THR A 80 -15.65 -6.27 -0.10
C THR A 80 -14.26 -5.76 0.29
N HIS A 81 -14.12 -5.20 1.50
CA HIS A 81 -12.84 -4.72 2.01
C HIS A 81 -11.95 -5.84 2.55
N LEU A 82 -12.49 -6.93 3.12
CA LEU A 82 -11.69 -8.08 3.53
C LEU A 82 -11.03 -8.77 2.34
N ILE A 83 -11.79 -8.99 1.25
CA ILE A 83 -11.26 -9.52 -0.01
C ILE A 83 -10.25 -8.53 -0.60
N GLY A 84 -10.56 -7.24 -0.59
CA GLY A 84 -9.64 -6.18 -1.00
C GLY A 84 -8.30 -6.26 -0.25
N PHE A 85 -8.32 -6.45 1.07
CA PHE A 85 -7.11 -6.62 1.87
C PHE A 85 -6.28 -7.81 1.39
N PHE A 86 -6.89 -8.98 1.18
CA PHE A 86 -6.16 -10.16 0.70
C PHE A 86 -5.63 -9.99 -0.73
N ILE A 87 -6.36 -9.27 -1.60
CA ILE A 87 -5.86 -8.89 -2.93
C ILE A 87 -4.59 -8.04 -2.77
N PHE A 88 -4.62 -6.98 -1.95
CA PHE A 88 -3.47 -6.11 -1.73
C PHE A 88 -2.30 -6.82 -1.05
N LEU A 89 -2.57 -7.75 -0.14
CA LEU A 89 -1.55 -8.61 0.46
C LEU A 89 -0.87 -9.49 -0.61
N ALA A 90 -1.67 -10.14 -1.46
CA ALA A 90 -1.15 -10.95 -2.55
C ALA A 90 -0.36 -10.10 -3.57
N LEU A 91 -0.85 -8.91 -3.93
CA LEU A 91 -0.13 -7.97 -4.80
C LEU A 91 1.18 -7.49 -4.16
N THR A 92 1.20 -7.28 -2.84
CA THR A 92 2.42 -6.90 -2.11
C THR A 92 3.45 -8.02 -2.13
N ILE A 93 3.04 -9.27 -1.85
CA ILE A 93 3.91 -10.45 -1.92
C ILE A 93 4.39 -10.67 -3.35
N TYR A 94 3.50 -10.57 -4.33
CA TYR A 94 3.85 -10.68 -5.75
C TYR A 94 4.87 -9.62 -6.15
N THR A 95 4.64 -8.35 -5.78
CA THR A 95 5.58 -7.26 -6.05
C THR A 95 6.93 -7.53 -5.40
N ALA A 96 6.94 -7.94 -4.14
CA ALA A 96 8.17 -8.22 -3.40
C ALA A 96 8.97 -9.42 -3.95
N THR A 97 8.31 -10.32 -4.68
CA THR A 97 8.94 -11.52 -5.25
C THR A 97 9.29 -11.39 -6.74
N GLN A 98 8.58 -10.53 -7.49
CA GLN A 98 8.68 -10.42 -8.95
C GLN A 98 9.26 -9.09 -9.43
N VAL A 99 9.10 -8.00 -8.68
CA VAL A 99 9.80 -6.74 -8.99
C VAL A 99 11.25 -6.92 -8.56
N PRO A 100 12.22 -6.71 -9.46
CA PRO A 100 13.48 -7.46 -9.47
C PRO A 100 14.20 -7.45 -8.13
N ASN A 101 14.77 -8.61 -7.79
CA ASN A 101 15.79 -8.81 -6.76
C ASN A 101 16.98 -7.85 -6.93
N VAL A 102 16.82 -6.59 -6.54
CA VAL A 102 17.93 -5.63 -6.42
C VAL A 102 17.68 -4.74 -5.21
N VAL A 103 17.81 -5.33 -4.02
CA VAL A 103 18.81 -4.89 -3.03
C VAL A 103 19.15 -6.12 -2.20
N ASP A 104 20.06 -6.95 -2.70
CA ASP A 104 20.83 -7.79 -1.79
C ASP A 104 22.15 -7.08 -1.49
N ILE A 105 22.27 -6.54 -0.29
CA ILE A 105 23.53 -5.98 0.23
C ILE A 105 24.58 -7.11 0.34
N GLN A 106 24.20 -8.39 0.39
CA GLN A 106 25.13 -9.52 0.32
C GLN A 106 25.78 -9.69 -1.07
N SER A 107 25.11 -9.38 -2.18
CA SER A 107 25.73 -9.44 -3.53
C SER A 107 26.88 -8.44 -3.70
N LEU A 108 26.83 -7.32 -2.97
CA LEU A 108 27.90 -6.30 -2.92
C LEU A 108 29.08 -6.72 -2.04
N GLN A 109 28.89 -7.69 -1.13
CA GLN A 109 29.97 -8.28 -0.35
C GLN A 109 30.69 -9.43 -1.10
N HIS A 110 30.02 -10.04 -2.09
CA HIS A 110 30.62 -11.09 -2.92
C HIS A 110 31.19 -10.59 -4.25
N LEU A 111 30.99 -9.33 -4.63
CA LEU A 111 31.63 -8.75 -5.81
C LEU A 111 33.17 -8.86 -5.77
N PRO A 112 33.87 -8.68 -4.62
CA PRO A 112 35.31 -8.95 -4.53
C PRO A 112 35.66 -10.43 -4.73
N ASP A 113 34.83 -11.36 -4.26
CA ASP A 113 35.07 -12.80 -4.39
C ASP A 113 34.74 -13.33 -5.80
N VAL A 114 33.75 -12.75 -6.49
CA VAL A 114 33.44 -13.05 -7.89
C VAL A 114 34.53 -12.48 -8.80
N LEU A 115 35.07 -11.29 -8.52
CA LEU A 115 36.25 -10.77 -9.22
C LEU A 115 37.52 -11.58 -8.93
N ARG A 116 37.60 -12.22 -7.75
CA ARG A 116 38.72 -13.11 -7.39
C ARG A 116 38.62 -14.48 -8.07
N ASN A 117 37.40 -14.92 -8.39
CA ASN A 117 37.12 -16.22 -9.01
C ASN A 117 36.95 -16.13 -10.54
N ALA A 118 36.72 -14.94 -11.10
CA ALA A 118 36.96 -14.68 -12.52
C ALA A 118 38.47 -14.69 -12.72
N ASP A 119 38.96 -15.61 -13.54
CA ASP A 119 40.39 -15.90 -13.66
C ASP A 119 41.13 -14.65 -14.15
N ILE A 120 41.74 -13.91 -13.20
CA ILE A 120 42.45 -12.64 -13.46
C ILE A 120 43.56 -12.84 -14.51
N HIS A 121 44.05 -14.08 -14.66
CA HIS A 121 44.99 -14.48 -15.70
C HIS A 121 44.40 -14.48 -17.11
N GLU A 122 43.11 -14.76 -17.30
CA GLU A 122 42.43 -14.76 -18.59
C GLU A 122 42.18 -13.33 -19.08
N ILE A 123 41.76 -12.45 -18.16
CA ILE A 123 41.63 -11.00 -18.40
C ILE A 123 43.00 -10.35 -18.62
N GLN A 124 44.03 -10.76 -17.87
CA GLN A 124 45.41 -10.30 -18.11
C GLN A 124 45.93 -10.77 -19.47
N ALA A 125 45.65 -11.99 -19.91
CA ALA A 125 46.10 -12.53 -21.19
C ALA A 125 45.45 -11.79 -22.38
N GLU A 126 44.15 -11.48 -22.28
CA GLU A 126 43.45 -10.65 -23.27
C GLU A 126 43.98 -9.22 -23.29
N LEU A 127 44.25 -8.61 -22.13
CA LEU A 127 44.84 -7.27 -22.05
C LEU A 127 46.28 -7.23 -22.59
N LEU A 128 47.06 -8.30 -22.39
CA LEU A 128 48.43 -8.43 -22.89
C LEU A 128 48.48 -8.70 -24.41
N SER A 129 47.41 -9.24 -24.99
CA SER A 129 47.26 -9.44 -26.43
C SER A 129 47.05 -8.12 -27.21
N CYS A 130 46.64 -7.05 -26.51
CA CYS A 130 46.40 -5.72 -27.07
C CYS A 130 47.67 -4.84 -27.18
N LEU A 131 48.83 -5.32 -26.72
CA LEU A 131 50.05 -4.52 -26.49
C LEU A 131 51.10 -4.38 -27.63
N PRO A 132 50.95 -4.83 -28.89
CA PRO A 132 52.06 -4.76 -29.83
C PRO A 132 52.28 -3.38 -30.50
N SER A 133 51.62 -2.29 -30.05
CA SER A 133 51.85 -0.97 -30.67
C SER A 133 51.66 0.20 -29.71
N LEU A 134 52.65 0.48 -28.85
CA LEU A 134 52.81 1.81 -28.26
C LEU A 134 54.29 2.16 -28.07
N PRO A 135 54.76 3.30 -28.64
CA PRO A 135 56.17 3.67 -28.62
C PRO A 135 56.47 4.62 -27.45
N HIS A 136 56.48 4.14 -26.20
CA HIS A 136 57.28 4.76 -25.12
C HIS A 136 57.29 3.85 -23.88
N LEU A 137 58.44 3.22 -23.61
CA LEU A 137 58.59 2.20 -22.56
C LEU A 137 58.67 2.77 -21.12
N SER A 138 58.92 4.07 -20.94
CA SER A 138 59.10 4.67 -19.61
C SER A 138 57.80 4.91 -18.85
N ASP A 139 56.71 5.24 -19.55
CA ASP A 139 55.43 5.59 -18.90
C ASP A 139 54.61 4.34 -18.54
N LEU A 140 54.82 3.24 -19.27
CA LEU A 140 54.18 1.95 -19.01
C LEU A 140 54.71 1.27 -17.74
N GLN A 141 56.01 1.40 -17.47
CA GLN A 141 56.62 0.90 -16.22
C GLN A 141 56.14 1.69 -15.01
N LYS A 142 55.99 3.01 -15.18
CA LYS A 142 55.42 3.89 -14.16
C LYS A 142 53.96 3.56 -13.87
N LEU A 143 53.16 3.30 -14.90
CA LEU A 143 51.76 2.87 -14.76
C LEU A 143 51.65 1.49 -14.08
N LYS A 144 52.52 0.55 -14.46
CA LYS A 144 52.60 -0.79 -13.85
C LYS A 144 52.97 -0.72 -12.37
N ASP A 145 53.91 0.15 -12.01
CA ASP A 145 54.34 0.33 -10.62
C ASP A 145 53.28 1.08 -9.80
N GLU A 146 52.55 2.03 -10.39
CA GLU A 146 51.41 2.72 -9.76
C GLU A 146 50.22 1.78 -9.54
N LEU A 147 49.90 0.90 -10.50
CA LEU A 147 48.84 -0.12 -10.37
C LEU A 147 49.21 -1.19 -9.34
N LYS A 148 50.46 -1.64 -9.33
CA LYS A 148 50.97 -2.62 -8.36
C LYS A 148 51.05 -2.05 -6.94
N SER A 149 51.40 -0.76 -6.82
CA SER A 149 51.35 0.00 -5.56
C SER A 149 49.93 0.14 -5.04
N SER A 150 48.97 0.44 -5.93
CA SER A 150 47.55 0.64 -5.59
C SER A 150 46.82 -0.66 -5.25
N TRP A 151 47.26 -1.80 -5.80
CA TRP A 151 46.66 -3.11 -5.51
C TRP A 151 47.11 -3.71 -4.17
N ASN A 152 48.35 -3.41 -3.74
CA ASN A 152 48.91 -3.90 -2.48
C ASN A 152 48.50 -3.06 -1.25
N SER A 153 47.86 -1.91 -1.47
CA SER A 153 47.32 -1.04 -0.43
C SER A 153 45.80 -1.18 -0.35
N MET A 154 45.35 -2.41 -0.06
CA MET A 154 43.94 -2.76 0.07
C MET A 154 43.36 -2.27 1.41
N GLU A 155 43.30 -0.96 1.61
CA GLU A 155 42.47 -0.35 2.65
C GLU A 155 42.00 1.09 2.36
N VAL A 156 42.33 1.70 1.22
CA VAL A 156 41.87 3.07 0.91
C VAL A 156 41.35 3.14 -0.52
N LEU A 157 40.09 2.75 -0.72
CA LEU A 157 39.35 2.99 -1.96
C LEU A 157 38.21 4.03 -1.81
N PRO A 158 38.49 5.31 -1.47
CA PRO A 158 37.54 6.38 -1.76
C PRO A 158 38.02 7.37 -2.84
N SER A 159 39.27 7.30 -3.33
CA SER A 159 39.82 8.39 -4.17
C SER A 159 40.14 8.05 -5.64
N LEU A 160 40.02 6.81 -6.09
CA LEU A 160 40.00 6.53 -7.53
C LEU A 160 38.55 6.58 -8.00
N SER A 161 38.17 7.67 -8.69
CA SER A 161 36.85 7.73 -9.28
C SER A 161 36.71 6.56 -10.26
N ARG A 162 35.69 5.72 -10.05
CA ARG A 162 35.31 4.59 -10.92
C ARG A 162 35.21 5.00 -12.42
N TRP A 163 35.05 6.30 -12.66
CA TRP A 163 35.13 6.97 -13.96
C TRP A 163 36.47 6.80 -14.66
N HIS A 164 37.61 6.92 -13.99
CA HIS A 164 38.92 6.74 -14.64
C HIS A 164 39.16 5.30 -15.09
N LEU A 165 38.62 4.30 -14.37
CA LEU A 165 38.72 2.90 -14.77
C LEU A 165 37.87 2.60 -16.03
N LEU A 166 36.67 3.19 -16.10
CA LEU A 166 35.77 3.09 -17.25
C LEU A 166 36.27 3.89 -18.46
N GLU A 167 36.92 5.02 -18.23
CA GLU A 167 37.56 5.86 -19.25
C GLU A 167 38.81 5.17 -19.81
N LEU A 168 39.59 4.48 -18.97
CA LEU A 168 40.71 3.62 -19.41
C LEU A 168 40.23 2.43 -20.25
N LEU A 169 39.12 1.80 -19.85
CA LEU A 169 38.49 0.69 -20.59
C LEU A 169 37.84 1.15 -21.90
N SER A 170 37.20 2.33 -21.94
CA SER A 170 36.65 2.89 -23.17
C SER A 170 37.73 3.35 -24.14
N ASN A 171 38.89 3.80 -23.63
CA ASN A 171 40.05 4.18 -24.45
C ASN A 171 40.88 2.98 -24.91
N CYS A 172 40.79 1.82 -24.24
CA CYS A 172 41.40 0.54 -24.65
C CYS A 172 40.58 -0.26 -25.67
N LEU A 173 39.45 0.26 -26.14
CA LEU A 173 38.68 -0.24 -27.28
C LEU A 173 38.98 0.66 -28.49
N PRO A 174 40.11 0.49 -29.21
CA PRO A 174 40.45 1.37 -30.30
C PRO A 174 39.67 0.89 -31.53
N GLN A 175 39.03 1.82 -32.24
CA GLN A 175 39.23 2.21 -33.65
C GLN A 175 39.91 1.25 -34.67
N ARG A 176 40.01 -0.06 -34.45
CA ARG A 176 40.75 -1.01 -35.30
C ARG A 176 39.89 -1.76 -36.32
N PHE A 177 38.58 -1.52 -36.35
CA PHE A 177 37.69 -2.06 -37.39
C PHE A 177 37.35 -1.08 -38.51
N SER A 178 38.11 0.01 -38.65
CA SER A 178 37.95 0.94 -39.78
C SER A 178 38.48 0.40 -41.12
N HIS A 179 39.11 -0.79 -41.13
CA HIS A 179 39.58 -1.43 -42.36
C HIS A 179 39.35 -2.95 -42.34
N THR A 180 38.11 -3.40 -42.51
CA THR A 180 37.74 -4.50 -43.45
C THR A 180 36.23 -4.75 -43.48
N ASN A 181 35.65 -4.57 -44.66
CA ASN A 181 34.36 -5.05 -45.22
C ASN A 181 33.06 -4.90 -44.40
N GLU A 182 32.06 -4.35 -45.09
CA GLU A 182 30.72 -3.87 -44.69
C GLU A 182 29.79 -4.86 -43.94
N THR A 183 30.22 -6.06 -43.60
CA THR A 183 29.42 -7.06 -42.87
C THR A 183 29.59 -7.03 -41.35
N SER A 184 30.56 -6.27 -40.83
CA SER A 184 30.94 -6.24 -39.41
C SER A 184 30.28 -5.13 -38.58
N LEU A 185 29.68 -4.11 -39.22
CA LEU A 185 29.09 -2.95 -38.53
C LEU A 185 27.82 -3.32 -37.75
N SER A 186 26.98 -4.20 -38.30
CA SER A 186 25.74 -4.66 -37.66
C SER A 186 26.01 -5.53 -36.43
N VAL A 187 27.04 -6.39 -36.50
CA VAL A 187 27.47 -7.24 -35.39
C VAL A 187 28.09 -6.41 -34.28
N LEU A 188 28.93 -5.43 -34.62
CA LEU A 188 29.53 -4.51 -33.65
C LEU A 188 28.46 -3.64 -32.94
N GLN A 189 27.45 -3.20 -33.68
CA GLN A 189 26.35 -2.41 -33.15
C GLN A 189 25.43 -3.26 -32.26
N SER A 190 25.17 -4.51 -32.66
CA SER A 190 24.47 -5.50 -31.83
C SER A 190 25.19 -5.77 -30.52
N MET A 191 26.50 -6.05 -30.55
CA MET A 191 27.28 -6.33 -29.34
C MET A 191 27.42 -5.10 -28.45
N LYS A 192 27.58 -3.90 -29.04
CA LYS A 192 27.60 -2.64 -28.30
C LYS A 192 26.28 -2.38 -27.59
N GLU A 193 25.15 -2.63 -28.26
CA GLU A 193 23.82 -2.54 -27.65
C GLU A 193 23.61 -3.63 -26.59
N GLU A 194 24.08 -4.86 -26.80
CA GLU A 194 23.99 -5.95 -25.83
C GLU A 194 24.77 -5.66 -24.56
N ILE A 195 26.01 -5.18 -24.68
CA ILE A 195 26.86 -4.78 -23.55
C ILE A 195 26.30 -3.52 -22.89
N ALA A 196 25.82 -2.53 -23.65
CA ALA A 196 25.16 -1.36 -23.08
C ALA A 196 23.88 -1.72 -22.33
N ASN A 197 23.07 -2.64 -22.84
CA ASN A 197 21.85 -3.14 -22.20
C ASN A 197 22.15 -4.02 -20.98
N MET A 198 23.31 -4.68 -20.94
CA MET A 198 23.76 -5.51 -19.81
C MET A 198 24.34 -4.66 -18.68
N ILE A 199 25.03 -3.56 -19.00
CA ILE A 199 25.67 -2.66 -18.01
C ILE A 199 24.73 -1.53 -17.57
N ALA A 200 23.77 -1.10 -18.40
CA ALA A 200 22.81 -0.04 -18.06
C ALA A 200 22.07 -0.25 -16.72
N PRO A 201 21.56 -1.46 -16.38
CA PRO A 201 20.93 -1.71 -15.08
C PRO A 201 21.92 -1.65 -13.91
N GLN A 202 23.21 -1.82 -14.16
CA GLN A 202 24.28 -1.85 -13.15
C GLN A 202 24.86 -0.45 -12.88
N LEU A 203 24.64 0.50 -13.80
CA LEU A 203 25.03 1.91 -13.70
C LEU A 203 23.97 2.77 -12.99
N VAL A 204 22.69 2.40 -13.08
CA VAL A 204 21.59 3.12 -12.43
C VAL A 204 21.53 2.72 -10.95
N ARG A 205 21.66 3.70 -10.04
CA ARG A 205 21.47 3.48 -8.60
C ARG A 205 20.09 2.84 -8.36
N PRO A 206 19.99 1.79 -7.52
CA PRO A 206 18.71 1.16 -7.26
C PRO A 206 17.71 2.19 -6.73
N ILE A 207 16.57 2.30 -7.40
CA ILE A 207 15.51 3.25 -7.06
C ILE A 207 14.80 2.76 -5.80
N ALA A 208 14.58 3.67 -4.85
CA ALA A 208 13.93 3.34 -3.60
C ALA A 208 12.48 2.86 -3.82
N ARG A 209 12.15 1.68 -3.26
CA ARG A 209 10.80 1.07 -3.37
C ARG A 209 9.89 1.40 -2.18
N TRP A 210 10.41 2.03 -1.13
CA TRP A 210 9.63 2.38 0.07
C TRP A 210 8.34 3.19 -0.24
N PRO A 211 8.29 4.12 -1.22
CA PRO A 211 7.06 4.87 -1.49
C PRO A 211 5.92 3.94 -1.92
N PHE A 212 6.24 2.95 -2.75
CA PHE A 212 5.28 1.96 -3.24
C PHE A 212 4.79 1.04 -2.12
N TYR A 213 5.68 0.54 -1.28
CA TYR A 213 5.30 -0.29 -0.13
C TYR A 213 4.55 0.49 0.95
N ALA A 214 4.84 1.78 1.13
CA ALA A 214 4.08 2.65 2.03
C ALA A 214 2.63 2.80 1.55
N PHE A 215 2.40 3.00 0.24
CA PHE A 215 1.05 2.97 -0.35
C PHE A 215 0.35 1.62 -0.11
N LEU A 216 1.02 0.50 -0.40
CA LEU A 216 0.45 -0.84 -0.19
C LEU A 216 0.08 -1.08 1.27
N GLY A 217 0.94 -0.67 2.20
CA GLY A 217 0.69 -0.72 3.64
C GLY A 217 -0.50 0.15 4.07
N GLY A 218 -0.59 1.37 3.56
CA GLY A 218 -1.72 2.28 3.82
C GLY A 218 -3.04 1.75 3.27
N ALA A 219 -3.04 1.15 2.07
CA ALA A 219 -4.21 0.50 1.49
C ALA A 219 -4.65 -0.71 2.32
N MET A 220 -3.73 -1.60 2.69
CA MET A 220 -4.04 -2.74 3.55
C MET A 220 -4.59 -2.30 4.91
N PHE A 221 -3.99 -1.28 5.53
CA PHE A 221 -4.48 -0.73 6.80
C PHE A 221 -5.90 -0.18 6.67
N CYS A 222 -6.19 0.61 5.63
CA CYS A 222 -7.52 1.15 5.37
C CYS A 222 -8.57 0.04 5.20
N LEU A 223 -8.29 -0.94 4.35
CA LEU A 223 -9.23 -2.03 4.03
C LEU A 223 -9.50 -2.91 5.25
N LEU A 224 -8.45 -3.26 6.02
CA LEU A 224 -8.60 -4.07 7.22
C LEU A 224 -9.33 -3.30 8.34
N ALA A 225 -9.00 -2.03 8.55
CA ALA A 225 -9.67 -1.17 9.53
C ALA A 225 -11.16 -1.06 9.23
N SER A 226 -11.52 -0.85 7.96
CA SER A 226 -12.90 -0.77 7.52
C SER A 226 -13.65 -2.11 7.67
N SER A 227 -13.09 -3.21 7.18
CA SER A 227 -13.69 -4.54 7.35
C SER A 227 -13.93 -4.87 8.83
N THR A 228 -12.94 -4.58 9.68
CA THR A 228 -13.05 -4.80 11.12
C THR A 228 -14.12 -3.89 11.74
N CYS A 229 -14.24 -2.65 11.27
CA CYS A 229 -15.25 -1.71 11.71
C CYS A 229 -16.67 -2.23 11.43
N HIS A 230 -16.97 -2.62 10.20
CA HIS A 230 -18.27 -3.14 9.83
C HIS A 230 -18.57 -4.48 10.51
N LEU A 231 -17.56 -5.30 10.78
CA LEU A 231 -17.74 -6.54 11.52
C LEU A 231 -18.10 -6.26 12.99
N LEU A 232 -17.33 -5.42 13.68
CA LEU A 232 -17.35 -5.28 15.14
C LEU A 232 -18.28 -4.20 15.69
N SER A 233 -18.73 -3.23 14.89
CA SER A 233 -19.48 -2.07 15.38
C SER A 233 -20.83 -2.42 16.02
N CYS A 234 -21.41 -3.58 15.70
CA CYS A 234 -22.66 -4.02 16.32
C CYS A 234 -22.50 -4.54 17.76
N HIS A 235 -21.29 -4.72 18.27
CA HIS A 235 -21.06 -5.35 19.58
C HIS A 235 -21.45 -4.45 20.76
N SER A 236 -20.94 -3.22 20.79
CA SER A 236 -21.18 -2.26 21.87
C SER A 236 -20.91 -0.84 21.39
N ARG A 237 -21.52 0.15 22.05
CA ARG A 237 -21.28 1.58 21.78
C ARG A 237 -19.80 1.96 21.84
N ARG A 238 -19.04 1.39 22.78
CA ARG A 238 -17.60 1.67 22.93
C ARG A 238 -16.81 1.10 21.76
N LEU A 239 -17.09 -0.14 21.35
CA LEU A 239 -16.37 -0.75 20.24
C LEU A 239 -16.71 -0.08 18.91
N ALA A 240 -17.99 0.21 18.65
CA ALA A 240 -18.43 1.00 17.49
C ALA A 240 -17.69 2.35 17.40
N TYR A 241 -17.59 3.05 18.54
CA TYR A 241 -16.90 4.33 18.63
C TYR A 241 -15.39 4.23 18.32
N ILE A 242 -14.70 3.21 18.81
CA ILE A 242 -13.27 3.01 18.53
C ILE A 242 -13.06 2.62 17.06
N MET A 243 -13.87 1.68 16.56
CA MET A 243 -13.74 1.16 15.22
C MET A 243 -14.01 2.21 14.14
N LEU A 244 -15.04 3.05 14.33
CA LEU A 244 -15.35 4.13 13.38
C LEU A 244 -14.20 5.13 13.24
N ARG A 245 -13.47 5.39 14.33
CA ARG A 245 -12.28 6.26 14.31
C ARG A 245 -11.12 5.62 13.57
N LEU A 246 -10.92 4.33 13.81
CA LEU A 246 -9.86 3.59 13.14
C LEU A 246 -10.12 3.51 11.64
N ASP A 247 -11.38 3.36 11.24
CA ASP A 247 -11.82 3.39 9.85
C ASP A 247 -11.53 4.75 9.17
N TYR A 248 -11.89 5.86 9.83
CA TYR A 248 -11.55 7.20 9.35
C TYR A 248 -10.04 7.47 9.30
N ALA A 249 -9.27 6.97 10.26
CA ALA A 249 -7.81 7.02 10.22
C ALA A 249 -7.26 6.20 9.04
N GLY A 250 -7.89 5.06 8.72
CA GLY A 250 -7.62 4.24 7.55
C GLY A 250 -7.72 5.02 6.24
N ILE A 251 -8.83 5.74 6.03
CA ILE A 251 -9.04 6.59 4.85
C ILE A 251 -7.93 7.64 4.73
N ALA A 252 -7.62 8.34 5.83
CA ALA A 252 -6.55 9.35 5.83
C ALA A 252 -5.17 8.75 5.51
N ALA A 253 -4.86 7.58 6.06
CA ALA A 253 -3.61 6.87 5.80
C ALA A 253 -3.49 6.43 4.34
N LEU A 254 -4.56 5.88 3.75
CA LEU A 254 -4.61 5.51 2.34
C LEU A 254 -4.37 6.74 1.45
N ILE A 255 -5.09 7.85 1.68
CA ILE A 255 -4.91 9.08 0.89
C ILE A 255 -3.48 9.61 1.02
N ALA A 256 -2.93 9.68 2.23
CA ALA A 256 -1.58 10.23 2.41
C ALA A 256 -0.51 9.36 1.74
N THR A 257 -0.56 8.04 1.95
CA THR A 257 0.44 7.13 1.41
C THR A 257 0.32 6.93 -0.10
N SER A 258 -0.88 7.07 -0.69
CA SER A 258 -1.03 7.05 -2.15
C SER A 258 -0.39 8.24 -2.86
N PHE A 259 -0.01 9.30 -2.15
CA PHE A 259 0.75 10.40 -2.77
C PHE A 259 2.23 10.06 -2.89
N TYR A 260 2.74 9.11 -2.10
CA TYR A 260 4.17 8.86 -2.02
C TYR A 260 4.75 8.34 -3.35
N PRO A 261 4.18 7.31 -4.02
CA PRO A 261 4.69 6.86 -5.31
C PRO A 261 4.69 7.95 -6.39
N PRO A 262 3.55 8.60 -6.74
CA PRO A 262 3.53 9.54 -7.85
C PRO A 262 4.39 10.77 -7.58
N VAL A 263 4.44 11.27 -6.34
CA VAL A 263 5.30 12.41 -6.00
C VAL A 263 6.78 12.02 -6.02
N TYR A 264 7.16 10.95 -5.34
CA TYR A 264 8.56 10.55 -5.26
C TYR A 264 9.11 10.22 -6.65
N TYR A 265 8.42 9.37 -7.42
CA TYR A 265 8.91 8.94 -8.73
C TYR A 265 8.78 10.01 -9.81
N SER A 266 7.97 11.05 -9.62
CA SER A 266 7.97 12.19 -10.57
C SER A 266 9.04 13.22 -10.25
N PHE A 267 9.31 13.47 -8.97
CA PHE A 267 10.14 14.60 -8.53
C PHE A 267 11.46 14.18 -7.88
N MET A 268 11.88 12.91 -7.93
CA MET A 268 13.14 12.46 -7.31
C MET A 268 14.39 13.19 -7.82
N CYS A 269 14.35 13.73 -9.04
CA CYS A 269 15.41 14.56 -9.65
C CYS A 269 15.32 16.04 -9.25
N TYR A 270 14.21 16.44 -8.61
CA TYR A 270 13.90 17.80 -8.15
C TYR A 270 13.61 17.78 -6.63
N PRO A 271 14.66 17.67 -5.78
CA PRO A 271 14.50 17.39 -4.35
C PRO A 271 13.62 18.40 -3.60
N PHE A 272 13.64 19.67 -4.00
CA PHE A 272 12.81 20.70 -3.39
C PHE A 272 11.31 20.37 -3.52
N PHE A 273 10.82 20.09 -4.74
CA PHE A 273 9.41 19.81 -4.99
C PHE A 273 8.99 18.46 -4.42
N CYS A 274 9.86 17.45 -4.52
CA CYS A 274 9.63 16.15 -3.91
C CYS A 274 9.39 16.28 -2.39
N ASN A 275 10.32 16.94 -1.69
CA ASN A 275 10.22 17.13 -0.25
C ASN A 275 9.04 18.02 0.14
N LEU A 276 8.74 19.07 -0.63
CA LEU A 276 7.62 19.96 -0.38
C LEU A 276 6.29 19.20 -0.41
N TYR A 277 6.02 18.46 -1.50
CA TYR A 277 4.76 17.74 -1.66
C TYR A 277 4.63 16.57 -0.69
N LEU A 278 5.70 15.79 -0.48
CA LEU A 278 5.70 14.68 0.49
C LEU A 278 5.51 15.18 1.93
N SER A 279 6.18 16.26 2.32
CA SER A 279 6.02 16.84 3.66
C SER A 279 4.62 17.40 3.86
N PHE A 280 4.09 18.12 2.86
CA PHE A 280 2.75 18.69 2.92
C PHE A 280 1.68 17.60 3.14
N ILE A 281 1.66 16.56 2.29
CA ILE A 281 0.65 15.51 2.41
C ILE A 281 0.83 14.67 3.68
N THR A 282 2.07 14.46 4.13
CA THR A 282 2.35 13.72 5.37
C THR A 282 1.88 14.49 6.60
N ILE A 283 2.18 15.79 6.70
CA ILE A 283 1.72 16.63 7.80
C ILE A 283 0.19 16.69 7.81
N LEU A 284 -0.43 16.89 6.64
CA LEU A 284 -1.88 16.93 6.52
C LEU A 284 -2.50 15.57 6.90
N GLY A 285 -1.94 14.46 6.45
CA GLY A 285 -2.40 13.11 6.79
C GLY A 285 -2.29 12.80 8.29
N VAL A 286 -1.16 13.13 8.92
CA VAL A 286 -0.97 12.98 10.37
C VAL A 286 -1.96 13.84 11.14
N ALA A 287 -2.16 15.11 10.71
CA ALA A 287 -3.13 16.00 11.32
C ALA A 287 -4.56 15.45 11.20
N THR A 288 -4.95 14.93 10.03
CA THR A 288 -6.28 14.33 9.81
C THR A 288 -6.47 13.03 10.61
N ILE A 289 -5.44 12.20 10.74
CA ILE A 289 -5.50 11.01 11.61
C ILE A 289 -5.67 11.45 13.07
N ALA A 290 -4.84 12.36 13.57
CA ALA A 290 -4.95 12.87 14.93
C ALA A 290 -6.34 13.46 15.20
N PHE A 291 -6.85 14.28 14.28
CA PHE A 291 -8.20 14.84 14.33
C PHE A 291 -9.29 13.76 14.35
N SER A 292 -9.16 12.72 13.53
CA SER A 292 -10.13 11.61 13.45
C SER A 292 -10.15 10.76 14.73
N LEU A 293 -9.00 10.65 15.41
CA LEU A 293 -8.87 9.90 16.66
C LEU A 293 -9.36 10.69 17.89
N LEU A 294 -9.67 11.99 17.78
CA LEU A 294 -10.13 12.82 18.91
C LEU A 294 -11.64 12.69 19.18
N PRO A 295 -12.07 12.69 20.47
CA PRO A 295 -13.48 12.58 20.88
C PRO A 295 -14.41 13.60 20.23
N VAL A 296 -14.01 14.87 20.27
CA VAL A 296 -14.84 16.02 19.91
C VAL A 296 -15.25 16.01 18.43
N PHE A 297 -14.33 15.62 17.55
CA PHE A 297 -14.53 15.69 16.11
C PHE A 297 -15.40 14.58 15.52
N GLN A 298 -15.97 13.72 16.37
CA GLN A 298 -16.94 12.70 15.97
C GLN A 298 -18.40 13.13 16.14
N ASN A 299 -18.66 14.32 16.69
CA ASN A 299 -20.02 14.83 16.72
C ASN A 299 -20.57 14.97 15.28
N PRO A 300 -21.88 14.76 15.06
CA PRO A 300 -22.50 14.90 13.74
C PRO A 300 -22.22 16.27 13.10
N GLU A 301 -22.04 17.31 13.91
CA GLU A 301 -21.70 18.67 13.51
C GLU A 301 -20.38 18.75 12.71
N PHE A 302 -19.42 17.88 12.99
CA PHE A 302 -18.13 17.84 12.28
C PHE A 302 -18.13 16.93 11.05
N ARG A 303 -19.27 16.29 10.69
CA ARG A 303 -19.35 15.39 9.52
C ARG A 303 -18.92 16.09 8.23
N THR A 304 -19.40 17.31 8.02
CA THR A 304 -19.03 18.13 6.85
C THR A 304 -17.54 18.48 6.86
N ILE A 305 -17.00 18.87 8.02
CA ILE A 305 -15.57 19.20 8.17
C ILE A 305 -14.69 17.99 7.85
N ARG A 306 -15.03 16.79 8.33
CA ARG A 306 -14.30 15.56 8.01
C ARG A 306 -14.35 15.26 6.51
N ALA A 307 -15.52 15.36 5.88
CA ALA A 307 -15.66 15.16 4.44
C ALA A 307 -14.82 16.16 3.63
N CYS A 308 -14.83 17.45 4.02
CA CYS A 308 -14.01 18.48 3.41
C CYS A 308 -12.50 18.23 3.60
N LEU A 309 -12.07 17.71 4.75
CA LEU A 309 -10.67 17.34 5.00
C LEU A 309 -10.23 16.21 4.06
N PHE A 310 -10.99 15.12 3.97
CA PHE A 310 -10.66 14.00 3.07
C PHE A 310 -10.68 14.43 1.59
N PHE A 311 -11.69 15.19 1.20
CA PHE A 311 -11.78 15.72 -0.16
C PHE A 311 -10.63 16.68 -0.47
N GLY A 312 -10.31 17.60 0.45
CA GLY A 312 -9.21 18.56 0.30
C GLY A 312 -7.85 17.86 0.20
N MET A 313 -7.62 16.83 1.02
CA MET A 313 -6.43 15.97 0.90
C MET A 313 -6.34 15.35 -0.49
N GLY A 314 -7.38 14.68 -0.97
CA GLY A 314 -7.40 14.06 -2.31
C GLY A 314 -7.23 15.09 -3.44
N ALA A 315 -7.95 16.19 -3.39
CA ALA A 315 -7.92 17.26 -4.40
C ALA A 315 -6.56 17.96 -4.46
N SER A 316 -5.81 18.02 -3.36
CA SER A 316 -4.45 18.58 -3.36
C SER A 316 -3.50 17.87 -4.33
N GLY A 317 -3.81 16.61 -4.70
CA GLY A 317 -3.05 15.82 -5.68
C GLY A 317 -3.09 16.37 -7.10
N VAL A 318 -4.06 17.22 -7.44
CA VAL A 318 -4.11 17.88 -8.75
C VAL A 318 -2.87 18.73 -9.00
N ILE A 319 -2.34 19.40 -7.97
CA ILE A 319 -1.18 20.29 -8.07
C ILE A 319 0.09 19.54 -8.53
N PRO A 320 0.57 18.48 -7.83
CA PRO A 320 1.75 17.74 -8.27
C PRO A 320 1.54 17.03 -9.61
N VAL A 321 0.31 16.59 -9.94
CA VAL A 321 0.03 15.98 -11.25
C VAL A 321 0.17 17.00 -12.38
N LEU A 322 -0.39 18.21 -12.23
CA LEU A 322 -0.21 19.29 -13.21
C LEU A 322 1.25 19.69 -13.34
N HIS A 323 1.97 19.81 -12.22
CA HIS A 323 3.40 20.13 -12.24
C HIS A 323 4.22 19.04 -12.94
N LYS A 324 3.92 17.76 -12.69
CA LYS A 324 4.52 16.62 -13.42
C LYS A 324 4.30 16.76 -14.93
N LEU A 325 3.08 17.07 -15.35
CA LEU A 325 2.75 17.25 -16.77
C LEU A 325 3.53 18.40 -17.40
N VAL A 326 3.65 19.54 -16.71
CA VAL A 326 4.44 20.68 -17.22
C VAL A 326 5.90 20.28 -17.47
N LEU A 327 6.50 19.48 -16.57
CA LEU A 327 7.89 19.04 -16.70
C LEU A 327 8.09 17.92 -17.72
N PHE A 328 7.16 16.96 -17.79
CA PHE A 328 7.37 15.68 -18.49
C PHE A 328 6.34 15.37 -19.57
N TRP A 329 5.61 16.36 -20.10
CA TRP A 329 4.55 16.10 -21.12
C TRP A 329 5.04 15.35 -22.37
N HIS A 330 6.31 15.50 -22.73
CA HIS A 330 6.91 14.81 -23.88
C HIS A 330 7.16 13.31 -23.62
N GLN A 331 7.17 12.88 -22.35
CA GLN A 331 7.44 11.50 -21.95
C GLN A 331 6.13 10.70 -21.91
N PRO A 332 6.01 9.59 -22.66
CA PRO A 332 4.77 8.82 -22.69
C PRO A 332 4.42 8.21 -21.32
N GLU A 333 5.41 7.86 -20.50
CA GLU A 333 5.23 7.33 -19.15
C GLU A 333 4.52 8.33 -18.24
N ALA A 334 4.83 9.63 -18.35
CA ALA A 334 4.18 10.67 -17.58
C ALA A 334 2.71 10.84 -17.97
N LEU A 335 2.38 10.72 -19.26
CA LEU A 335 1.00 10.77 -19.75
C LEU A 335 0.21 9.51 -19.33
N HIS A 336 0.80 8.33 -19.48
CA HIS A 336 0.17 7.07 -19.09
C HIS A 336 -0.13 7.02 -17.60
N THR A 337 0.85 7.35 -16.74
CA THR A 337 0.64 7.42 -15.28
C THR A 337 -0.42 8.47 -14.91
N THR A 338 -0.47 9.60 -15.61
CA THR A 338 -1.55 10.60 -15.45
C THR A 338 -2.92 10.04 -15.80
N GLY A 339 -3.04 9.23 -16.85
CA GLY A 339 -4.29 8.55 -17.20
C GLY A 339 -4.81 7.67 -16.06
N TYR A 340 -3.92 6.90 -15.42
CA TYR A 340 -4.29 6.11 -14.23
C TYR A 340 -4.65 6.98 -13.02
N GLU A 341 -3.97 8.10 -12.80
CA GLU A 341 -4.29 9.06 -11.73
C GLU A 341 -5.67 9.69 -11.92
N VAL A 342 -6.03 10.06 -13.15
CA VAL A 342 -7.37 10.55 -13.50
C VAL A 342 -8.42 9.46 -13.29
N LEU A 343 -8.17 8.24 -13.76
CA LEU A 343 -9.09 7.11 -13.58
C LEU A 343 -9.30 6.77 -12.09
N MET A 344 -8.24 6.79 -11.29
CA MET A 344 -8.32 6.68 -9.83
C MET A 344 -9.19 7.79 -9.24
N GLY A 345 -8.95 9.05 -9.64
CA GLY A 345 -9.75 10.20 -9.21
C GLY A 345 -11.23 10.06 -9.55
N LEU A 346 -11.57 9.50 -10.72
CA LEU A 346 -12.94 9.20 -11.12
C LEU A 346 -13.58 8.13 -10.23
N PHE A 347 -12.88 7.04 -9.91
CA PHE A 347 -13.40 6.02 -9.01
C PHE A 347 -13.69 6.57 -7.60
N TYR A 348 -12.74 7.32 -7.02
CA TYR A 348 -12.96 7.94 -5.71
C TYR A 348 -14.06 9.00 -5.73
N GLY A 349 -14.10 9.85 -6.77
CA GLY A 349 -15.13 10.88 -6.93
C GLY A 349 -16.53 10.28 -7.10
N LEU A 350 -16.67 9.26 -7.94
CA LEU A 350 -17.93 8.54 -8.12
C LEU A 350 -18.34 7.82 -6.83
N GLY A 351 -17.40 7.19 -6.13
CA GLY A 351 -17.66 6.52 -4.86
C GLY A 351 -18.16 7.51 -3.81
N ALA A 352 -17.49 8.65 -3.65
CA ALA A 352 -17.90 9.70 -2.73
C ALA A 352 -19.29 10.27 -3.09
N LEU A 353 -19.58 10.45 -4.38
CA LEU A 353 -20.89 10.91 -4.86
C LEU A 353 -22.00 9.90 -4.52
N VAL A 354 -21.79 8.63 -4.81
CA VAL A 354 -22.74 7.54 -4.52
C VAL A 354 -22.99 7.45 -3.01
N TYR A 355 -21.92 7.45 -2.22
CA TYR A 355 -21.98 7.44 -0.76
C TYR A 355 -22.77 8.64 -0.19
N ALA A 356 -22.48 9.85 -0.67
CA ALA A 356 -23.12 11.08 -0.17
C ALA A 356 -24.60 11.16 -0.57
N THR A 357 -24.94 10.69 -1.78
CA THR A 357 -26.33 10.74 -2.29
C THR A 357 -27.20 9.60 -1.78
N ARG A 358 -26.59 8.54 -1.21
CA ARG A 358 -27.26 7.32 -0.72
C ARG A 358 -28.10 6.63 -1.80
N VAL A 359 -27.60 6.65 -3.04
CA VAL A 359 -28.23 6.00 -4.20
C VAL A 359 -27.58 4.62 -4.40
N PRO A 360 -28.36 3.55 -4.68
CA PRO A 360 -29.77 3.54 -5.07
C PRO A 360 -30.79 3.35 -3.93
N GLU A 361 -30.38 3.11 -2.70
CA GLU A 361 -31.30 2.82 -1.58
C GLU A 361 -32.27 3.96 -1.27
N ARG A 362 -31.87 5.21 -1.52
CA ARG A 362 -32.74 6.37 -1.42
C ARG A 362 -33.91 6.34 -2.42
N TRP A 363 -33.72 5.74 -3.60
CA TRP A 363 -34.77 5.64 -4.62
C TRP A 363 -35.74 4.49 -4.34
N MET A 364 -35.25 3.40 -3.74
CA MET A 364 -36.08 2.25 -3.38
C MET A 364 -35.76 1.76 -1.95
N PRO A 365 -36.28 2.47 -0.92
CA PRO A 365 -36.02 2.11 0.47
C PRO A 365 -36.45 0.68 0.79
N GLY A 366 -35.63 -0.06 1.53
CA GLY A 366 -35.87 -1.46 1.87
C GLY A 366 -35.50 -2.50 0.79
N LYS A 367 -35.26 -2.09 -0.47
CA LYS A 367 -34.89 -3.03 -1.55
C LYS A 367 -33.42 -3.43 -1.53
N PHE A 368 -32.57 -2.54 -1.03
CA PHE A 368 -31.12 -2.72 -0.99
C PHE A 368 -30.62 -3.03 0.44
N ASP A 369 -31.45 -3.64 1.29
CA ASP A 369 -31.13 -3.88 2.70
C ASP A 369 -29.90 -4.79 2.92
N ILE A 370 -29.63 -5.69 1.98
CA ILE A 370 -28.51 -6.65 2.04
C ILE A 370 -27.45 -6.36 1.00
N ALA A 371 -27.83 -5.98 -0.22
CA ALA A 371 -26.92 -5.87 -1.34
C ALA A 371 -27.23 -4.67 -2.23
N GLY A 372 -26.18 -4.04 -2.76
CA GLY A 372 -26.24 -2.97 -3.76
C GLY A 372 -26.49 -1.58 -3.22
N HIS A 373 -26.50 -1.37 -1.90
CA HIS A 373 -26.64 -0.03 -1.33
C HIS A 373 -25.35 0.78 -1.48
N SER A 374 -25.47 2.11 -1.44
CA SER A 374 -24.41 3.07 -1.75
C SER A 374 -23.07 2.80 -1.05
N HIS A 375 -23.11 2.46 0.23
CA HIS A 375 -21.91 2.15 1.02
C HIS A 375 -21.11 0.95 0.45
N GLN A 376 -21.79 -0.09 -0.05
CA GLN A 376 -21.14 -1.25 -0.66
C GLN A 376 -20.50 -0.87 -2.00
N VAL A 377 -21.22 -0.07 -2.80
CA VAL A 377 -20.69 0.44 -4.07
C VAL A 377 -19.46 1.31 -3.82
N PHE A 378 -19.50 2.16 -2.78
CA PHE A 378 -18.35 2.95 -2.34
C PHE A 378 -17.14 2.07 -2.00
N HIS A 379 -17.33 0.99 -1.23
CA HIS A 379 -16.23 0.05 -0.92
C HIS A 379 -15.61 -0.56 -2.18
N VAL A 380 -16.43 -1.00 -3.12
CA VAL A 380 -15.95 -1.57 -4.39
C VAL A 380 -15.15 -0.53 -5.19
N LEU A 381 -15.61 0.71 -5.23
CA LEU A 381 -14.93 1.81 -5.93
C LEU A 381 -13.62 2.23 -5.23
N VAL A 382 -13.54 2.14 -3.90
CA VAL A 382 -12.29 2.35 -3.17
C VAL A 382 -11.25 1.29 -3.54
N VAL A 383 -11.63 0.01 -3.58
CA VAL A 383 -10.74 -1.08 -4.01
C VAL A 383 -10.30 -0.90 -5.47
N ALA A 384 -11.23 -0.53 -6.37
CA ALA A 384 -10.92 -0.28 -7.77
C ALA A 384 -9.97 0.92 -7.97
N GLY A 385 -10.20 2.01 -7.22
CA GLY A 385 -9.33 3.18 -7.20
C GLY A 385 -7.91 2.83 -6.72
N ALA A 386 -7.80 2.12 -5.60
CA ALA A 386 -6.51 1.67 -5.09
C ALA A 386 -5.81 0.71 -6.09
N TYR A 387 -6.54 -0.21 -6.73
CA TYR A 387 -5.96 -1.12 -7.71
C TYR A 387 -5.44 -0.37 -8.96
N THR A 388 -6.17 0.64 -9.40
CA THR A 388 -5.73 1.56 -10.46
C THR A 388 -4.43 2.27 -10.06
N HIS A 389 -4.34 2.70 -8.80
CA HIS A 389 -3.12 3.31 -8.26
C HIS A 389 -1.94 2.34 -8.19
N TYR A 390 -2.18 1.07 -7.86
CA TYR A 390 -1.16 0.02 -7.90
C TYR A 390 -0.54 -0.13 -9.30
N HIS A 391 -1.37 -0.16 -10.36
CA HIS A 391 -0.89 -0.18 -11.75
C HIS A 391 -0.07 1.06 -12.11
N ALA A 392 -0.52 2.25 -11.69
CA ALA A 392 0.25 3.48 -11.86
C ALA A 392 1.63 3.37 -11.19
N GLY A 393 1.69 2.85 -9.98
CA GLY A 393 2.94 2.66 -9.24
C GLY A 393 3.90 1.67 -9.92
N LEU A 394 3.40 0.58 -10.52
CA LEU A 394 4.23 -0.32 -11.32
C LEU A 394 4.83 0.38 -12.55
N LEU A 395 4.06 1.25 -13.22
CA LEU A 395 4.55 2.05 -14.34
C LEU A 395 5.60 3.07 -13.90
N TYR A 396 5.40 3.73 -12.76
CA TYR A 396 6.40 4.62 -12.17
C TYR A 396 7.70 3.88 -11.83
N LEU A 397 7.61 2.70 -11.23
CA LEU A 397 8.76 1.87 -10.92
C LEU A 397 9.51 1.47 -12.19
N LYS A 398 8.81 0.98 -13.21
CA LYS A 398 9.41 0.63 -14.50
C LYS A 398 10.09 1.83 -15.16
N TRP A 399 9.43 3.00 -15.15
CA TRP A 399 9.99 4.22 -15.70
C TRP A 399 11.32 4.58 -15.02
N ARG A 400 11.35 4.53 -13.69
CA ARG A 400 12.54 4.93 -12.91
C ARG A 400 13.63 3.87 -12.85
N ASP A 401 13.30 2.60 -12.95
CA ASP A 401 14.29 1.53 -13.08
C ASP A 401 15.07 1.64 -14.40
N LEU A 402 14.42 2.14 -15.47
CA LEU A 402 15.04 2.31 -16.78
C LEU A 402 15.80 3.63 -16.92
N GLN A 403 15.24 4.74 -16.41
CA GLN A 403 15.78 6.08 -16.66
C GLN A 403 16.51 6.69 -15.47
N GLY A 404 16.29 6.18 -14.25
CA GLY A 404 16.82 6.78 -13.03
C GLY A 404 16.24 8.17 -12.75
N CYS A 405 17.09 9.05 -12.20
CA CYS A 405 16.80 10.49 -12.10
C CYS A 405 17.04 11.18 -13.44
#